data_AF-A0A1F6AUD6-F1
#
_entry.id   AF-A0A1F6AUD6-F1
#
_cell.length_a   1.000
_cell.length_b   1.000
_cell.length_c   1.000
_cell.angle_alpha   90.00
_cell.angle_beta   90.00
_cell.angle_gamma   90.00
#
_symmetry.space_group_name_H-M   'P 1'
#
loop_
_entity.id
_entity.type
_entity.pdbx_description
1 polymer ?
#
loop_
_entity_poly.entity_id
_entity_poly.type
_entity_poly.pdbx_seq_one_letter_code
_entity_poly.pdbx_strand_id
1 'polypeptide(L)'
;MKLMKAHRVTQLLPQISRFFSALGLWFGLGSLVLFNVAMKATVNPERSDAITSIFTRPYTPQPHVSFAKLLRQEDRLEPAVQELRVAAELAAKTGAPSNVLGATTDPASLLETWATEADRMAAAYRYWRGVASEKPDYRDAQLQAATLALQQSDTSEARRFAQATLDLDPNNVGAQQLLNILAKK
;
A
#
# COMPACT_ATOMS: atom_id res chain seq x y z
N MET A 1 -37.12 -11.55 66.76
CA MET A 1 -37.38 -11.41 65.31
C MET A 1 -36.49 -10.27 64.80
N LYS A 2 -35.36 -10.57 64.16
CA LYS A 2 -34.35 -9.59 63.68
C LYS A 2 -34.57 -9.40 62.18
N LEU A 3 -35.00 -8.21 61.74
CA LEU A 3 -34.97 -7.85 60.32
C LEU A 3 -33.55 -7.40 59.94
N MET A 4 -32.95 -8.15 59.01
CA MET A 4 -31.62 -7.89 58.46
C MET A 4 -31.64 -6.70 57.50
N LYS A 5 -30.67 -5.81 57.66
CA LYS A 5 -30.39 -4.67 56.77
C LYS A 5 -30.08 -5.17 55.36
N ALA A 6 -30.77 -4.60 54.37
CA ALA A 6 -30.47 -4.78 52.95
C ALA A 6 -29.01 -4.36 52.66
N HIS A 7 -28.17 -5.32 52.28
CA HIS A 7 -26.83 -5.06 51.79
C HIS A 7 -26.91 -4.59 50.34
N ARG A 8 -26.42 -3.37 50.12
CA ARG A 8 -26.32 -2.72 48.81
C ARG A 8 -25.21 -3.41 48.02
N VAL A 9 -25.57 -4.21 47.02
CA VAL A 9 -24.60 -4.77 46.06
C VAL A 9 -24.23 -3.67 45.08
N THR A 10 -23.13 -2.97 45.34
CA THR A 10 -22.56 -1.99 44.39
C THR A 10 -21.05 -1.93 44.53
N GLN A 11 -20.39 -3.06 44.28
CA GLN A 11 -18.94 -3.09 44.09
C GLN A 11 -18.59 -4.10 43.01
N LEU A 12 -18.84 -3.72 41.76
CA LEU A 12 -18.20 -4.36 40.62
C LEU A 12 -17.14 -3.37 40.09
N LEU A 13 -15.88 -3.71 40.40
CA LEU A 13 -14.63 -3.17 39.85
C LEU A 13 -14.12 -1.82 40.39
N PRO A 14 -13.52 -1.77 41.60
CA PRO A 14 -12.94 -0.55 42.17
C PRO A 14 -11.56 -0.13 41.62
N GLN A 15 -11.00 -0.82 40.60
CA GLN A 15 -9.58 -0.65 40.21
C GLN A 15 -9.33 -0.20 38.77
N ILE A 16 -10.36 0.06 37.95
CA ILE A 16 -10.15 0.85 36.73
C ILE A 16 -10.25 2.31 37.15
N SER A 17 -9.13 2.91 37.56
CA SER A 17 -9.05 4.36 37.68
C SER A 17 -9.54 4.96 36.37
N ARG A 18 -10.50 5.87 36.49
CA ARG A 18 -11.21 6.54 35.38
C ARG A 18 -10.20 7.45 34.65
N PHE A 19 -9.26 6.87 33.92
CA PHE A 19 -8.20 7.59 33.21
C PHE A 19 -8.75 8.42 32.05
N PHE A 20 -9.96 8.11 31.57
CA PHE A 20 -10.63 8.87 30.53
C PHE A 20 -11.88 9.54 31.11
N SER A 21 -11.90 10.87 31.16
CA SER A 21 -13.15 11.60 31.32
C SER A 21 -14.03 11.29 30.11
N ALA A 22 -15.34 11.10 30.30
CA ALA A 22 -16.26 10.88 29.18
C ALA A 22 -16.12 12.00 28.13
N LEU A 23 -15.88 13.23 28.58
CA LEU A 23 -15.60 14.38 27.74
C LEU A 23 -14.34 14.20 26.88
N GLY A 24 -13.23 13.75 27.46
CA GLY A 24 -11.99 13.48 26.72
C GLY A 24 -12.14 12.35 25.70
N LEU A 25 -12.95 11.34 26.01
CA LEU A 25 -13.30 10.26 25.10
C LEU A 25 -14.13 10.77 23.90
N TRP A 26 -15.12 11.63 24.15
CA TRP A 26 -15.91 12.28 23.09
C TRP A 26 -15.07 13.21 22.22
N PHE A 27 -14.16 13.99 22.81
CA PHE A 27 -13.22 14.82 22.05
C PHE A 27 -12.25 13.98 21.22
N GLY A 28 -11.71 12.89 21.77
CA GLY A 28 -10.85 11.96 21.05
C GLY A 28 -11.59 11.31 19.88
N LEU A 29 -12.82 10.85 20.10
CA LEU A 29 -13.64 10.26 19.04
C LEU A 29 -14.01 11.30 17.97
N GLY A 30 -14.41 12.51 18.36
CA GLY A 30 -14.71 13.60 17.44
C GLY A 30 -13.49 14.03 16.61
N SER A 31 -12.31 14.12 17.25
CA SER A 31 -11.05 14.39 16.58
C SER A 31 -10.68 13.30 15.58
N LEU A 32 -10.87 12.02 15.94
CA LEU A 32 -10.63 10.89 15.04
C LEU A 32 -11.58 10.93 13.83
N VAL A 33 -12.85 11.27 14.03
CA VAL A 33 -13.83 11.40 12.93
C VAL A 33 -13.46 12.56 12.02
N LEU A 34 -13.15 13.74 12.57
CA LEU A 34 -12.70 14.90 11.79
C LEU A 34 -11.41 14.61 11.01
N PHE A 35 -10.46 13.93 11.65
CA PHE A 35 -9.22 13.50 11.02
C PHE A 35 -9.50 12.54 9.85
N ASN A 36 -10.36 11.53 10.03
CA ASN A 36 -10.74 10.62 8.94
C ASN A 36 -11.44 11.34 7.78
N VAL A 37 -12.33 12.30 8.06
CA VAL A 37 -12.99 13.10 7.02
C VAL A 37 -11.99 13.98 6.26
N ALA A 38 -11.09 14.65 6.98
CA ALA A 38 -10.03 15.46 6.37
C ALA A 38 -9.08 14.60 5.51
N MET A 39 -8.69 13.42 6.00
CA MET A 39 -7.87 12.48 5.24
C MET A 39 -8.58 11.99 3.99
N LYS A 40 -9.89 11.66 4.06
CA LYS A 40 -10.67 11.25 2.88
C LYS A 40 -10.64 12.28 1.75
N ALA A 41 -10.61 13.58 2.07
CA ALA A 41 -10.52 14.65 1.07
C ALA A 41 -9.16 14.69 0.34
N THR A 42 -8.12 14.09 0.91
CA THR A 42 -6.76 14.05 0.32
C THR A 42 -6.44 12.74 -0.39
N VAL A 43 -7.23 11.68 -0.16
CA VAL A 43 -7.00 10.36 -0.75
C VAL A 43 -7.64 10.29 -2.13
N ASN A 44 -6.91 9.71 -3.10
CA ASN A 44 -7.45 9.44 -4.44
C ASN A 44 -8.76 8.63 -4.32
N PRO A 45 -9.91 9.15 -4.81
CA PRO A 45 -11.20 8.48 -4.67
C PRO A 45 -11.19 7.06 -5.26
N GLU A 46 -10.49 6.84 -6.38
CA GLU A 46 -10.37 5.51 -6.99
C GLU A 46 -9.68 4.51 -6.04
N ARG A 47 -8.66 4.96 -5.30
CA ARG A 47 -7.94 4.16 -4.31
C ARG A 47 -8.79 3.87 -3.08
N SER A 48 -9.50 4.88 -2.59
CA SER A 48 -10.45 4.72 -1.48
C SER A 48 -11.53 3.70 -1.83
N ASP A 49 -12.11 3.80 -3.03
CA ASP A 49 -13.19 2.93 -3.48
C ASP A 49 -12.70 1.50 -3.71
N ALA A 50 -11.51 1.33 -4.29
CA ALA A 50 -10.90 0.00 -4.45
C ALA A 50 -10.66 -0.68 -3.09
N ILE A 51 -10.08 0.03 -2.12
CA ILE A 51 -9.85 -0.49 -0.77
C ILE A 51 -11.18 -0.85 -0.08
N THR A 52 -12.18 0.03 -0.18
CA THR A 52 -13.52 -0.21 0.38
C THR A 52 -14.18 -1.45 -0.24
N SER A 53 -13.98 -1.67 -1.54
CA SER A 53 -14.52 -2.83 -2.25
C SER A 53 -13.93 -4.16 -1.73
N ILE A 54 -12.65 -4.16 -1.34
CA ILE A 54 -12.00 -5.32 -0.71
C ILE A 54 -12.59 -5.56 0.69
N PHE A 55 -12.74 -4.51 1.50
CA PHE A 55 -13.31 -4.66 2.85
C PHE A 55 -14.75 -5.16 2.86
N THR A 56 -15.55 -4.74 1.88
CA THR A 56 -16.95 -5.17 1.77
C THR A 56 -17.09 -6.59 1.22
N ARG A 57 -16.15 -7.05 0.38
CA ARG A 57 -16.19 -8.39 -0.25
C ARG A 57 -14.80 -9.06 -0.29
N PRO A 58 -14.20 -9.38 0.87
CA PRO A 58 -12.79 -9.78 0.97
C PRO A 58 -12.49 -11.19 0.44
N TYR A 59 -13.51 -12.01 0.22
CA TYR A 59 -13.36 -13.38 -0.30
C TYR A 59 -13.77 -13.52 -1.76
N THR A 60 -13.99 -12.39 -2.44
CA THR A 60 -14.33 -12.39 -3.87
C THR A 60 -13.11 -11.96 -4.68
N PRO A 61 -12.77 -12.63 -5.80
CA PRO A 61 -11.59 -12.26 -6.59
C PRO A 61 -11.64 -10.85 -7.18
N GLN A 62 -12.84 -10.38 -7.54
CA GLN A 62 -13.00 -9.18 -8.37
C GLN A 62 -12.49 -7.87 -7.72
N PRO A 63 -12.77 -7.56 -6.44
CA PRO A 63 -12.14 -6.44 -5.72
C PRO A 63 -10.61 -6.46 -5.77
N HIS A 64 -10.00 -7.64 -5.57
CA HIS A 64 -8.54 -7.80 -5.61
C HIS A 64 -8.00 -7.54 -7.02
N VAL A 65 -8.66 -8.02 -8.08
CA VAL A 65 -8.28 -7.72 -9.47
C VAL A 65 -8.35 -6.21 -9.75
N SER A 66 -9.44 -5.54 -9.33
CA SER A 66 -9.59 -4.11 -9.51
C SER A 66 -8.50 -3.32 -8.79
N PHE A 67 -8.17 -3.71 -7.55
CA PHE A 67 -7.11 -3.07 -6.79
C PHE A 67 -5.73 -3.33 -7.41
N ALA A 68 -5.46 -4.53 -7.91
CA ALA A 68 -4.23 -4.82 -8.64
C ALA A 68 -4.07 -3.94 -9.90
N LYS A 69 -5.14 -3.72 -10.65
CA LYS A 69 -5.14 -2.81 -11.82
C LYS A 69 -4.82 -1.37 -11.42
N LEU A 70 -5.38 -0.90 -10.31
CA LEU A 70 -5.04 0.42 -9.78
C LEU A 70 -3.56 0.50 -9.38
N LEU A 71 -3.04 -0.50 -8.67
CA LEU A 71 -1.62 -0.56 -8.32
C LEU A 71 -0.73 -0.54 -9.57
N ARG A 72 -1.15 -1.20 -10.65
CA ARG A 72 -0.44 -1.17 -11.94
C ARG A 72 -0.45 0.23 -12.56
N GLN A 73 -1.56 0.95 -12.49
CA GLN A 73 -1.68 2.35 -12.95
C GLN A 73 -0.82 3.30 -12.11
N GLU A 74 -0.57 2.98 -10.84
CA GLU A 74 0.35 3.70 -9.95
C GLU A 74 1.84 3.33 -10.19
N ASP A 75 2.16 2.58 -11.24
CA ASP A 75 3.49 2.02 -11.54
C ASP A 75 4.06 1.09 -10.45
N ARG A 76 3.18 0.49 -9.64
CA ARG A 76 3.52 -0.44 -8.56
C ARG A 76 3.27 -1.87 -8.99
N LEU A 77 4.07 -2.35 -9.95
CA LEU A 77 3.90 -3.67 -10.56
C LEU A 77 4.04 -4.82 -9.55
N GLU A 78 5.06 -4.81 -8.70
CA GLU A 78 5.27 -5.85 -7.68
C GLU A 78 4.07 -5.97 -6.71
N PRO A 79 3.60 -4.88 -6.07
CA PRO A 79 2.37 -4.92 -5.29
C PRO A 79 1.14 -5.39 -6.10
N ALA A 80 1.03 -5.00 -7.37
CA ALA A 80 -0.06 -5.44 -8.23
C ALA A 80 -0.05 -6.96 -8.48
N VAL A 81 1.13 -7.54 -8.72
CA VAL A 81 1.32 -9.00 -8.88
C VAL A 81 0.96 -9.74 -7.59
N GLN A 82 1.39 -9.23 -6.44
CA GLN A 82 1.05 -9.83 -5.15
C GLN A 82 -0.47 -9.85 -4.92
N GLU A 83 -1.15 -8.76 -5.26
CA GLU A 83 -2.61 -8.68 -5.15
C GLU A 83 -3.33 -9.61 -6.14
N LEU A 84 -2.82 -9.75 -7.37
CA LEU A 84 -3.33 -10.73 -8.33
C LEU A 84 -3.16 -12.17 -7.87
N ARG A 85 -2.09 -12.48 -7.13
CA ARG A 85 -1.89 -13.81 -6.54
C ARG A 85 -3.02 -14.13 -5.57
N VAL A 86 -3.42 -13.18 -4.73
CA VAL A 86 -4.60 -13.32 -3.84
C VAL A 86 -5.87 -13.54 -4.66
N ALA A 87 -6.08 -12.75 -5.71
CA ALA A 87 -7.24 -12.90 -6.59
C ALA A 87 -7.31 -14.29 -7.25
N ALA A 88 -6.19 -14.80 -7.76
CA ALA A 88 -6.09 -16.11 -8.40
C ALA A 88 -6.35 -17.25 -7.40
N GLU A 89 -5.82 -17.15 -6.18
CA GLU A 89 -6.10 -18.11 -5.11
C GLU A 89 -7.59 -18.14 -4.73
N LEU A 90 -8.22 -16.98 -4.60
CA LEU A 90 -9.65 -16.88 -4.30
C LEU A 90 -10.50 -17.44 -5.45
N ALA A 91 -10.11 -17.20 -6.70
CA ALA A 91 -10.80 -17.74 -7.86
C ALA A 91 -10.74 -19.27 -7.89
N ALA A 92 -9.55 -19.83 -7.65
CA ALA A 92 -9.36 -21.28 -7.55
C ALA A 92 -10.19 -21.91 -6.40
N LYS A 93 -10.28 -21.24 -5.25
CA LYS A 93 -11.02 -21.72 -4.06
C LYS A 93 -12.54 -21.63 -4.21
N THR A 94 -13.04 -20.58 -4.85
CA THR A 94 -14.48 -20.31 -4.95
C THR A 94 -15.14 -21.03 -6.11
N GLY A 95 -14.37 -21.53 -7.08
CA GLY A 95 -14.90 -22.09 -8.33
C GLY A 95 -15.76 -21.08 -9.11
N ALA A 96 -15.65 -19.80 -8.75
CA ALA A 96 -16.48 -18.75 -9.31
C ALA A 96 -16.14 -18.61 -10.80
N PRO A 97 -17.13 -18.69 -11.70
CA PRO A 97 -16.86 -18.43 -13.11
C PRO A 97 -16.27 -17.03 -13.23
N SER A 98 -15.11 -16.93 -13.89
CA SER A 98 -14.40 -15.68 -14.16
C SER A 98 -15.23 -14.67 -14.94
N ASN A 99 -16.42 -15.05 -15.41
CA ASN A 99 -17.25 -14.35 -16.36
C ASN A 99 -18.63 -14.05 -15.74
N VAL A 100 -18.71 -13.01 -14.91
CA VAL A 100 -20.00 -12.35 -14.64
C VAL A 100 -20.02 -11.08 -15.47
N LEU A 101 -20.57 -11.22 -16.69
CA LEU A 101 -20.95 -10.19 -17.67
C LEU A 101 -20.02 -8.97 -17.81
N GLY A 102 -19.11 -9.06 -18.79
CA GLY A 102 -18.47 -7.90 -19.45
C GLY A 102 -16.98 -7.73 -19.16
N ALA A 103 -16.14 -8.56 -19.81
CA ALA A 103 -14.68 -8.40 -19.88
C ALA A 103 -13.91 -8.44 -18.55
N THR A 104 -13.96 -9.57 -17.86
CA THR A 104 -13.07 -9.85 -16.73
C THR A 104 -11.97 -10.81 -17.17
N THR A 105 -10.79 -10.26 -17.44
CA THR A 105 -9.58 -11.05 -17.70
C THR A 105 -9.34 -12.01 -16.54
N ASP A 106 -9.06 -13.27 -16.84
CA ASP A 106 -8.76 -14.31 -15.86
C ASP A 106 -7.59 -13.87 -14.95
N PRO A 107 -7.76 -13.81 -13.61
CA PRO A 107 -6.70 -13.44 -12.69
C PRO A 107 -5.43 -14.27 -12.85
N ALA A 108 -5.55 -15.56 -13.21
CA ALA A 108 -4.38 -16.42 -13.40
C ALA A 108 -3.56 -16.01 -14.64
N SER A 109 -4.25 -15.72 -15.75
CA SER A 109 -3.62 -15.25 -16.99
C SER A 109 -2.95 -13.86 -16.82
N LEU A 110 -3.61 -12.95 -16.09
CA LEU A 110 -3.01 -11.66 -15.73
C LEU A 110 -1.78 -11.85 -14.84
N LEU A 111 -1.88 -12.73 -13.84
CA LEU A 111 -0.80 -13.02 -12.90
C LEU A 111 0.44 -13.53 -13.64
N GLU A 112 0.29 -14.47 -14.57
CA GLU A 112 1.42 -15.00 -15.36
C GLU A 112 2.13 -13.89 -16.14
N THR A 113 1.35 -13.06 -16.84
CA THR A 113 1.90 -11.97 -17.66
C THR A 113 2.63 -10.94 -16.79
N TRP A 114 2.00 -10.51 -15.70
CA TRP A 114 2.56 -9.45 -14.85
C TRP A 114 3.70 -9.96 -13.97
N ALA A 115 3.66 -11.22 -13.52
CA ALA A 115 4.76 -11.84 -12.78
C ALA A 115 6.02 -11.94 -13.66
N THR A 116 5.86 -12.36 -14.92
CA THR A 116 6.99 -12.39 -15.86
C THR A 116 7.61 -11.00 -16.06
N GLU A 117 6.78 -9.97 -16.18
CA GLU A 117 7.25 -8.60 -16.30
C GLU A 117 7.94 -8.11 -15.02
N ALA A 118 7.37 -8.44 -13.85
CA ALA A 118 7.95 -8.09 -12.56
C ALA A 118 9.32 -8.76 -12.36
N ASP A 119 9.45 -10.03 -12.74
CA ASP A 119 10.73 -10.75 -12.72
C ASP A 119 11.78 -10.10 -13.62
N ARG A 120 11.38 -9.65 -14.82
CA ARG A 120 12.27 -8.90 -15.73
C ARG A 120 12.70 -7.56 -15.13
N MET A 121 11.77 -6.82 -14.53
CA MET A 121 12.08 -5.56 -13.85
C MET A 121 13.01 -5.78 -12.65
N ALA A 122 12.80 -6.85 -11.88
CA ALA A 122 13.67 -7.25 -10.78
C ALA A 122 15.08 -7.62 -11.27
N ALA A 123 15.18 -8.34 -12.38
CA ALA A 123 16.47 -8.67 -13.00
C ALA A 123 17.19 -7.41 -13.51
N ALA A 124 16.48 -6.51 -14.19
CA ALA A 124 17.02 -5.23 -14.64
C ALA A 124 17.54 -4.39 -13.47
N TYR A 125 16.80 -4.34 -12.36
CA TYR A 125 17.25 -3.64 -11.16
C TYR A 125 18.54 -4.22 -10.59
N ARG A 126 18.61 -5.55 -10.44
CA ARG A 126 19.84 -6.21 -9.95
C ARG A 126 21.04 -5.90 -10.84
N TYR A 127 20.85 -5.90 -12.16
CA TYR A 127 21.88 -5.55 -13.12
C TYR A 127 22.38 -4.11 -12.93
N TRP A 128 21.47 -3.12 -12.99
CA TRP A 128 21.85 -1.71 -12.89
C TRP A 128 22.41 -1.34 -11.51
N ARG A 129 21.89 -1.94 -10.44
CA ARG A 129 22.45 -1.81 -9.09
C ARG A 129 23.89 -2.34 -9.03
N GLY A 130 24.16 -3.47 -9.68
CA GLY A 130 25.53 -4.02 -9.78
C GLY A 130 26.46 -3.06 -10.51
N VAL A 131 26.05 -2.58 -11.69
CA VAL A 131 26.83 -1.62 -12.47
C VAL A 131 27.10 -0.33 -11.69
N ALA A 132 26.09 0.22 -10.99
CA ALA A 132 26.23 1.41 -10.17
C ALA A 132 27.16 1.19 -8.95
N SER A 133 27.28 -0.04 -8.47
CA SER A 133 28.19 -0.39 -7.38
C SER A 133 29.63 -0.57 -7.88
N GLU A 134 29.82 -1.15 -9.07
CA GLU A 134 31.14 -1.32 -9.70
C GLU A 134 31.71 -0.02 -10.25
N LYS A 135 30.85 0.86 -10.77
CA LYS A 135 31.21 2.17 -11.33
C LYS A 135 30.40 3.28 -10.68
N PRO A 136 30.78 3.74 -9.47
CA PRO A 136 30.02 4.74 -8.73
C PRO A 136 29.88 6.09 -9.46
N ASP A 137 30.83 6.40 -10.34
CA ASP A 137 30.89 7.61 -11.17
C ASP A 137 30.06 7.51 -12.47
N TYR A 138 29.47 6.35 -12.76
CA TYR A 138 28.62 6.20 -13.94
C TYR A 138 27.20 6.72 -13.67
N ARG A 139 27.02 8.02 -13.91
CA ARG A 139 25.75 8.76 -13.71
C ARG A 139 24.51 8.01 -14.22
N ASP A 140 24.55 7.48 -15.44
CA ASP A 140 23.36 6.84 -16.01
C ASP A 140 22.99 5.54 -15.30
N ALA A 141 23.98 4.77 -14.83
CA ALA A 141 23.70 3.59 -14.01
C ALA A 141 23.06 3.97 -12.67
N GLN A 142 23.52 5.06 -12.03
CA GLN A 142 22.87 5.59 -10.83
C GLN A 142 21.41 5.98 -11.11
N LEU A 143 21.14 6.68 -12.22
CA LEU A 143 19.79 7.10 -12.58
C LEU A 143 18.86 5.91 -12.91
N GLN A 144 19.35 4.92 -13.64
CA GLN A 144 18.59 3.71 -13.97
C GLN A 144 18.28 2.89 -12.70
N ALA A 145 19.27 2.71 -11.81
CA ALA A 145 19.07 2.04 -10.54
C ALA A 145 18.06 2.80 -9.66
N ALA A 146 18.11 4.14 -9.63
CA ALA A 146 17.14 4.97 -8.89
C ALA A 146 15.71 4.79 -9.42
N THR A 147 15.54 4.80 -10.75
CA THR A 147 14.25 4.67 -11.41
C THR A 147 13.63 3.29 -11.14
N LEU A 148 14.41 2.23 -11.31
CA LEU A 148 13.97 0.86 -11.08
C LEU A 148 13.69 0.59 -9.60
N ALA A 149 14.47 1.15 -8.67
CA ALA A 149 14.19 1.08 -7.24
C ALA A 149 12.85 1.75 -6.89
N LEU A 150 12.55 2.92 -7.48
CA LEU A 150 11.28 3.61 -7.27
C LEU A 150 10.10 2.76 -7.75
N GLN A 151 10.23 2.12 -8.91
CA GLN A 151 9.20 1.23 -9.48
C GLN A 151 8.96 -0.02 -8.60
N GLN A 152 10.00 -0.50 -7.92
CA GLN A 152 9.87 -1.57 -6.91
C GLN A 152 9.35 -1.07 -5.56
N SER A 153 8.94 0.21 -5.46
CA SER A 153 8.54 0.86 -4.22
C SER A 153 9.64 0.94 -3.14
N ASP A 154 10.91 0.72 -3.49
CA ASP A 154 12.06 0.95 -2.61
C ASP A 154 12.48 2.43 -2.66
N THR A 155 11.73 3.25 -1.92
CA THR A 155 11.95 4.70 -1.84
C THR A 155 13.31 5.07 -1.23
N SER A 156 13.90 4.17 -0.44
CA SER A 156 15.16 4.41 0.25
C SER A 156 16.35 4.29 -0.71
N GLU A 157 16.44 3.19 -1.46
CA GLU A 157 17.46 3.01 -2.48
C GLU A 157 17.24 3.98 -3.65
N ALA A 158 15.97 4.23 -4.04
CA ALA A 158 15.66 5.22 -5.06
C ALA A 158 16.19 6.62 -4.72
N ARG A 159 15.98 7.07 -3.47
CA ARG A 159 16.50 8.37 -3.01
C ARG A 159 18.03 8.40 -3.01
N ARG A 160 18.67 7.33 -2.51
CA ARG A 160 20.14 7.23 -2.46
C ARG A 160 20.74 7.36 -3.87
N PHE A 161 20.24 6.59 -4.82
CA PHE A 161 20.76 6.59 -6.19
C PHE A 161 20.42 7.87 -6.96
N ALA A 162 19.23 8.45 -6.74
CA ALA A 162 18.87 9.74 -7.34
C ALA A 162 19.78 10.87 -6.81
N GLN A 163 20.10 10.87 -5.51
CA GLN A 163 21.04 11.83 -4.95
C GLN A 163 22.44 11.64 -5.53
N ALA A 164 22.95 10.40 -5.59
CA ALA A 164 24.24 10.11 -6.23
C ALA A 164 24.29 10.57 -7.70
N THR A 165 23.16 10.50 -8.42
CA THR A 165 23.06 11.03 -9.78
C THR A 165 23.23 12.56 -9.81
N LEU A 166 22.62 13.29 -8.87
CA LEU A 166 22.77 14.75 -8.77
C LEU A 166 24.13 15.20 -8.28
N ASP A 167 24.79 14.40 -7.45
CA ASP A 167 26.15 14.68 -7.01
C ASP A 167 27.14 14.63 -8.18
N LEU A 168 26.86 13.78 -9.20
CA LEU A 168 27.62 13.69 -10.44
C LEU A 168 27.17 14.72 -11.50
N ASP A 169 25.87 14.97 -11.59
CA ASP A 169 25.26 15.89 -12.56
C ASP A 169 24.11 16.67 -11.89
N PRO A 170 24.40 17.84 -11.30
CA PRO A 170 23.41 18.63 -10.56
C PRO A 170 22.21 19.08 -11.39
N ASN A 171 22.33 19.12 -12.73
CA ASN A 171 21.29 19.54 -13.65
C ASN A 171 20.48 18.37 -14.22
N ASN A 172 20.69 17.15 -13.71
CA ASN A 172 19.97 15.98 -14.19
C ASN A 172 18.48 16.06 -13.85
N VAL A 173 17.67 16.42 -14.85
CA VAL A 173 16.21 16.59 -14.72
C VAL A 173 15.53 15.31 -14.22
N GLY A 174 15.97 14.14 -14.67
CA GLY A 174 15.41 12.85 -14.26
C GLY A 174 15.57 12.61 -12.76
N ALA A 175 16.77 12.81 -12.22
CA ALA A 175 17.02 12.66 -10.79
C ALA A 175 16.27 13.70 -9.95
N GLN A 176 16.18 14.96 -10.40
CA GLN A 176 15.37 15.99 -9.72
C GLN A 176 13.88 15.59 -9.69
N GLN A 177 13.34 15.08 -10.80
CA GLN A 177 11.96 14.60 -10.86
C GLN A 177 11.72 13.42 -9.91
N LEU A 178 12.64 12.45 -9.86
CA LEU A 178 12.55 11.31 -8.93
C LEU A 178 12.53 11.78 -7.47
N LEU A 179 13.41 12.69 -7.08
CA LEU A 179 13.43 13.24 -5.72
C LEU A 179 12.15 14.04 -5.40
N ASN A 180 11.62 14.80 -6.37
CA ASN A 180 10.35 15.50 -6.20
C ASN A 180 9.17 14.54 -5.98
N ILE A 181 9.14 13.41 -6.69
CA ILE A 181 8.14 12.35 -6.46
C ILE A 181 8.32 11.75 -5.06
N LEU A 182 9.57 11.45 -4.67
CA LEU A 182 9.92 10.88 -3.37
C LEU A 182 9.74 11.83 -2.17
N ALA A 183 9.61 13.13 -2.40
CA ALA A 183 9.33 14.13 -1.38
C ALA A 183 7.82 14.34 -1.16
N LYS A 184 6.99 13.96 -2.14
CA LYS A 184 5.52 14.06 -2.09
C LYS A 184 4.84 12.81 -1.52
N LYS A 185 5.58 11.71 -1.38
CA LYS A 185 5.12 10.45 -0.77
C LYS A 185 5.48 10.42 0.71
#